data_AF-A0A821AKT8-F1
#
_entry.id   AF-A0A821AKT8-F1
#
_cell.length_a   1.000
_cell.length_b   1.000
_cell.length_c   1.000
_cell.angle_alpha   90.00
_cell.angle_beta   90.00
_cell.angle_gamma   90.00
#
_symmetry.space_group_name_H-M   'P 1'
#
loop_
_entity.id
_entity.type
_entity.pdbx_description
1 polymer ?
#
loop_
_entity_poly.entity_id
_entity_poly.type
_entity_poly.pdbx_seq_one_letter_code
_entity_poly.pdbx_strand_id
1 'polypeptide(L)'
;MIIYTKSFINSVSSSSQCTAWVTFLNLLVPQSYTSLTMKGSTNSTGIALTNATLVTAIANALYTNTSYGPVSSNGYSWAVGLCGTSGSNSYELTATGTVCSCATGYTVRPCIGNQNWGGINGTTCGSANQTMTVIFQ
;
A
#
# COMPACT_ATOMS: atom_id res chain seq x y z
N MET A 1 -11.92 9.41 -7.61
CA MET A 1 -10.56 8.88 -7.89
C MET A 1 -9.54 9.57 -6.99
N ILE A 2 -8.80 8.79 -6.21
CA ILE A 2 -7.78 9.24 -5.27
C ILE A 2 -6.49 8.48 -5.59
N ILE A 3 -5.37 9.20 -5.74
CA ILE A 3 -4.11 8.63 -6.23
C ILE A 3 -2.98 8.97 -5.28
N TYR A 4 -2.20 7.96 -4.92
CA TYR A 4 -0.86 8.09 -4.38
C TYR A 4 0.16 7.66 -5.42
N THR A 5 1.18 8.48 -5.66
CA THR A 5 2.32 8.09 -6.50
C THR A 5 3.60 8.75 -6.02
N LYS A 6 4.64 7.93 -5.82
CA LYS A 6 5.98 8.40 -5.40
C LYS A 6 7.09 7.50 -5.93
N SER A 7 8.25 8.11 -6.14
CA SER A 7 9.50 7.41 -6.42
C SER A 7 10.21 7.05 -5.12
N PHE A 8 10.75 5.84 -5.09
CA PHE A 8 11.50 5.29 -3.98
C PHE A 8 12.89 4.86 -4.46
N ILE A 9 13.87 5.10 -3.62
CA ILE A 9 15.28 4.84 -3.90
C ILE A 9 15.75 3.74 -2.95
N ASN A 10 16.43 2.74 -3.51
CA ASN A 10 17.01 1.65 -2.75
C ASN A 10 17.95 2.19 -1.66
N SER A 11 17.94 1.56 -0.49
CA SER A 11 18.78 1.94 0.66
C SER A 11 18.53 3.35 1.21
N VAL A 12 17.41 3.98 0.85
CA VAL A 12 17.00 5.29 1.38
C VAL A 12 15.68 5.16 2.14
N SER A 13 15.59 5.80 3.31
CA SER A 13 14.34 5.87 4.07
C SER A 13 13.33 6.79 3.38
N SER A 14 12.05 6.44 3.49
CA SER A 14 10.98 7.03 2.69
C SER A 14 10.21 8.15 3.42
N SER A 15 10.92 9.09 4.06
CA SER A 15 10.30 10.13 4.91
C SER A 15 9.31 11.02 4.14
N SER A 16 9.73 11.57 3.00
CA SER A 16 8.86 12.42 2.16
C SER A 16 7.69 11.62 1.55
N GLN A 17 7.92 10.35 1.22
CA GLN A 17 6.92 9.45 0.70
C GLN A 17 5.92 9.05 1.79
N CYS A 18 6.35 8.94 3.04
CA CYS A 18 5.49 8.78 4.20
C CYS A 18 4.58 9.98 4.40
N THR A 19 5.10 11.22 4.39
CA THR A 19 4.24 12.41 4.49
C THR A 19 3.15 12.41 3.44
N ALA A 20 3.50 12.11 2.18
CA ALA A 20 2.51 12.01 1.10
C ALA A 20 1.55 10.81 1.25
N TRP A 21 2.01 9.70 1.85
CA TRP A 21 1.17 8.55 2.14
C TRP A 21 0.11 8.92 3.16
N VAL A 22 0.49 9.57 4.26
CA VAL A 22 -0.45 10.06 5.29
C VAL A 22 -1.47 11.03 4.69
N THR A 23 -1.04 11.98 3.85
CA THR A 23 -1.98 12.86 3.13
C THR A 23 -2.96 12.05 2.28
N PHE A 24 -2.49 11.04 1.57
CA PHE A 24 -3.34 10.15 0.76
C PHE A 24 -4.33 9.36 1.62
N LEU A 25 -3.90 8.77 2.74
CA LEU A 25 -4.78 8.02 3.65
C LEU A 25 -5.94 8.90 4.14
N ASN A 26 -5.67 10.16 4.48
CA ASN A 26 -6.68 11.13 4.93
C ASN A 26 -7.71 11.51 3.85
N LEU A 27 -7.42 11.26 2.57
CA LEU A 27 -8.39 11.45 1.49
C LEU A 27 -9.36 10.27 1.36
N LEU A 28 -9.04 9.10 1.92
CA LEU A 28 -9.85 7.87 1.83
C LEU A 28 -11.07 7.89 2.75
N VAL A 29 -11.72 9.04 2.91
CA VAL A 29 -12.93 9.20 3.72
C VAL A 29 -13.98 8.14 3.35
N PRO A 30 -14.82 7.67 4.29
CA PRO A 30 -15.79 6.61 4.02
C PRO A 30 -16.74 6.99 2.88
N GLN A 31 -16.67 6.23 1.79
CA GLN A 31 -17.56 6.32 0.63
C GLN A 31 -17.55 4.98 -0.11
N SER A 32 -18.35 4.88 -1.17
CA SER A 32 -18.34 3.69 -2.03
C SER A 32 -17.13 3.72 -2.95
N TYR A 33 -16.19 2.79 -2.74
CA TYR A 33 -15.06 2.56 -3.64
C TYR A 33 -15.30 1.30 -4.47
N THR A 34 -15.02 1.39 -5.76
CA THR A 34 -15.30 0.34 -6.75
C THR A 34 -14.06 -0.41 -7.19
N SER A 35 -12.89 0.24 -7.13
CA SER A 35 -11.62 -0.39 -7.46
C SER A 35 -10.47 0.09 -6.59
N LEU A 36 -9.52 -0.82 -6.35
CA LEU A 36 -8.20 -0.54 -5.80
C LEU A 36 -7.17 -1.08 -6.78
N THR A 37 -6.25 -0.23 -7.25
CA THR A 37 -5.14 -0.63 -8.11
C THR A 37 -3.80 -0.37 -7.42
N MET A 38 -2.88 -1.33 -7.48
CA MET A 38 -1.46 -1.14 -7.17
C MET A 38 -0.62 -1.38 -8.43
N LYS A 39 0.23 -0.42 -8.80
CA LYS A 39 1.11 -0.50 -9.96
C LYS A 39 2.40 0.27 -9.74
N GLY A 40 3.35 0.16 -10.66
CA GLY A 40 4.64 0.84 -10.53
C GLY A 40 5.50 0.76 -11.78
N SER A 41 6.72 1.29 -11.71
CA SER A 41 7.65 1.26 -12.85
C SER A 41 8.14 -0.15 -13.21
N THR A 42 8.03 -1.10 -12.29
CA THR A 42 8.37 -2.53 -12.46
C THR A 42 7.18 -3.40 -12.91
N ASN A 43 5.97 -2.85 -12.85
CA ASN A 43 4.76 -3.40 -13.45
C ASN A 43 3.75 -2.27 -13.72
N SER A 44 3.76 -1.74 -14.94
CA SER A 44 2.94 -0.59 -15.34
C SER A 44 1.46 -0.93 -15.50
N THR A 45 1.13 -2.20 -15.76
CA THR A 45 -0.25 -2.70 -15.79
C THR A 45 -0.81 -2.76 -14.37
N GLY A 46 -0.01 -3.27 -13.43
CA GLY A 46 -0.38 -3.42 -12.03
C GLY A 46 -1.33 -4.58 -11.76
N ILE A 47 -1.94 -4.52 -10.57
CA ILE A 47 -2.94 -5.46 -10.08
C ILE A 47 -4.15 -4.68 -9.58
N ALA A 48 -5.33 -5.27 -9.68
CA ALA A 48 -6.58 -4.63 -9.29
C ALA A 48 -7.48 -5.53 -8.45
N LEU A 49 -8.10 -4.93 -7.45
CA LEU A 49 -9.22 -5.46 -6.69
C LEU A 49 -10.48 -4.70 -7.11
N THR A 50 -11.51 -5.43 -7.56
CA THR A 50 -12.76 -4.86 -8.10
C THR A 50 -14.00 -5.26 -7.32
N ASN A 51 -13.85 -6.02 -6.23
CA ASN A 51 -14.95 -6.29 -5.30
C ASN A 51 -15.18 -5.05 -4.42
N ALA A 52 -16.22 -4.28 -4.72
CA ALA A 52 -16.51 -3.01 -4.06
C ALA A 52 -16.60 -3.10 -2.52
N THR A 53 -17.12 -4.20 -1.98
CA THR A 53 -17.17 -4.43 -0.52
C THR A 53 -15.77 -4.53 0.07
N LEU A 54 -14.88 -5.30 -0.55
CA LEU A 54 -13.50 -5.45 -0.10
C LEU A 54 -12.68 -4.16 -0.29
N VAL A 55 -12.85 -3.48 -1.42
CA VAL A 55 -12.18 -2.19 -1.70
C VAL A 55 -12.57 -1.16 -0.65
N THR A 56 -13.88 -1.03 -0.36
CA THR A 56 -14.39 -0.09 0.64
C THR A 56 -13.88 -0.45 2.05
N ALA A 57 -13.83 -1.74 2.41
CA ALA A 57 -13.29 -2.17 3.69
C ALA A 57 -11.79 -1.84 3.84
N ILE A 58 -10.99 -2.04 2.79
CA ILE A 58 -9.56 -1.67 2.77
C ILE A 58 -9.38 -0.15 2.88
N ALA A 59 -10.15 0.64 2.12
CA ALA A 59 -10.08 2.11 2.18
C ALA A 59 -10.42 2.61 3.59
N ASN A 60 -11.49 2.08 4.20
CA ASN A 60 -11.89 2.42 5.57
C ASN A 60 -10.82 2.02 6.58
N ALA A 61 -10.20 0.84 6.44
CA ALA A 61 -9.14 0.38 7.33
C ALA A 61 -7.92 1.32 7.28
N LEU A 62 -7.52 1.70 6.07
CA LEU A 62 -6.45 2.67 5.83
C LEU A 62 -6.78 4.08 6.38
N TYR A 63 -8.00 4.56 6.19
CA TYR A 63 -8.44 5.87 6.70
C TYR A 63 -8.53 5.93 8.23
N THR A 64 -9.05 4.86 8.84
CA THR A 64 -9.28 4.79 10.30
C THR A 64 -8.08 4.25 11.07
N ASN A 65 -6.98 3.91 10.39
CA ASN A 65 -5.82 3.27 11.00
C ASN A 65 -6.21 2.01 11.78
N THR A 66 -6.93 1.10 11.12
CA THR A 66 -7.32 -0.21 11.64
C THR A 66 -6.82 -1.34 10.75
N SER A 67 -6.65 -2.53 11.33
CA SER A 67 -6.19 -3.71 10.56
C SER A 67 -7.36 -4.37 9.85
N TYR A 68 -7.12 -4.91 8.65
CA TYR A 68 -8.12 -5.62 7.86
C TYR A 68 -7.46 -6.71 7.02
N GLY A 69 -8.16 -7.85 6.86
CA GLY A 69 -7.67 -9.01 6.13
C GLY A 69 -6.79 -9.94 6.97
N PRO A 70 -6.14 -10.93 6.33
CA PRO A 70 -6.04 -11.11 4.88
C PRO A 70 -7.37 -11.50 4.21
N VAL A 71 -7.63 -10.96 3.03
CA VAL A 71 -8.74 -11.38 2.15
C VAL A 71 -8.21 -11.73 0.75
N SER A 72 -8.64 -12.88 0.23
CA SER A 72 -8.21 -13.34 -1.10
C SER A 72 -9.16 -12.86 -2.19
N SER A 73 -8.63 -12.23 -3.23
CA SER A 73 -9.41 -11.82 -4.41
C SER A 73 -8.49 -11.57 -5.61
N ASN A 74 -8.95 -11.95 -6.81
CA ASN A 74 -8.22 -11.84 -8.09
C ASN A 74 -6.81 -12.45 -8.06
N GLY A 75 -6.61 -13.53 -7.28
CA GLY A 75 -5.30 -14.21 -7.15
C GLY A 75 -4.32 -13.55 -6.18
N TYR A 76 -4.75 -12.52 -5.45
CA TYR A 76 -3.92 -11.80 -4.47
C TYR A 76 -4.52 -11.86 -3.06
N SER A 77 -3.66 -11.71 -2.05
CA SER A 77 -4.04 -11.69 -0.63
C SER A 77 -3.89 -10.29 -0.07
N TRP A 78 -5.00 -9.57 0.04
CA TRP A 78 -5.04 -8.16 0.44
C TRP A 78 -5.13 -8.04 1.96
N ALA A 79 -4.25 -7.23 2.53
CA ALA A 79 -4.25 -6.92 3.95
C ALA A 79 -3.81 -5.48 4.21
N VAL A 80 -4.33 -4.93 5.29
CA VAL A 80 -3.96 -3.64 5.87
C VAL A 80 -3.57 -3.88 7.32
N GLY A 81 -2.49 -3.28 7.77
CA GLY A 81 -2.13 -3.34 9.18
C GLY A 81 -0.95 -2.44 9.54
N LEU A 82 -0.73 -2.29 10.84
CA LEU A 82 0.33 -1.42 11.35
C LEU A 82 1.71 -1.99 11.00
N CYS A 83 2.53 -1.20 10.32
CA CYS A 83 3.94 -1.51 10.08
C CYS A 83 4.78 -0.23 10.01
N GLY A 84 5.25 0.22 11.17
CA GLY A 84 6.14 1.37 11.30
C GLY A 84 6.10 2.00 12.69
N THR A 85 6.97 2.97 12.91
CA THR A 85 7.19 3.58 14.24
C THR A 85 6.63 5.00 14.35
N SER A 86 6.14 5.60 13.26
CA SER A 86 5.67 7.00 13.21
C SER A 86 4.25 7.24 13.78
N GLY A 87 3.78 6.39 14.68
CA GLY A 87 2.44 6.50 15.27
C GLY A 87 1.32 6.05 14.35
N SER A 88 0.09 6.55 14.59
CA SER A 88 -1.17 6.02 14.03
C SER A 88 -1.21 5.88 12.51
N ASN A 89 -0.43 6.64 11.74
CA ASN A 89 -0.50 6.67 10.27
C ASN A 89 0.55 5.78 9.57
N SER A 90 1.02 4.74 10.25
CA SER A 90 2.07 3.84 9.75
C SER A 90 1.52 2.55 9.15
N TYR A 91 0.33 2.61 8.55
CA TYR A 91 -0.36 1.44 8.00
C TYR A 91 0.19 1.04 6.62
N GLU A 92 0.53 -0.24 6.51
CA GLU A 92 0.92 -0.94 5.29
C GLU A 92 -0.32 -1.36 4.51
N LEU A 93 -0.27 -1.22 3.19
CA LEU A 93 -1.15 -1.94 2.27
C LEU A 93 -0.33 -3.02 1.57
N THR A 94 -0.77 -4.27 1.65
CA THR A 94 -0.14 -5.37 0.91
C THR A 94 -1.20 -6.19 0.17
N ALA A 95 -0.83 -6.69 -1.00
CA ALA A 95 -1.57 -7.72 -1.73
C ALA A 95 -0.79 -9.05 -1.77
N THR A 96 0.22 -9.18 -0.92
CA THR A 96 1.09 -10.34 -0.83
C THR A 96 1.57 -10.59 0.59
N GLY A 97 1.57 -11.87 1.00
CA GLY A 97 2.13 -12.28 2.27
C GLY A 97 1.41 -11.70 3.48
N THR A 98 2.16 -11.50 4.55
CA THR A 98 1.68 -11.00 5.84
C THR A 98 2.13 -9.56 6.06
N VAL A 99 1.28 -8.75 6.69
CA VAL A 99 1.60 -7.39 7.11
C VAL A 99 2.94 -7.35 7.85
N CYS A 100 3.76 -6.34 7.54
CA CYS A 100 5.05 -6.09 8.17
C CYS A 100 6.11 -7.18 8.00
N SER A 101 5.92 -8.04 7.00
CA SER A 101 6.90 -9.05 6.61
C SER A 101 7.56 -8.70 5.27
N CYS A 102 8.72 -9.27 5.01
CA CYS A 102 9.33 -9.24 3.68
C CYS A 102 8.69 -10.31 2.80
N ALA A 103 8.41 -9.97 1.54
CA ALA A 103 7.83 -10.87 0.56
C ALA A 103 8.35 -10.51 -0.85
N THR A 104 7.88 -11.26 -1.85
CA THR A 104 8.00 -10.90 -3.27
C THR A 104 6.60 -10.70 -3.82
N GLY A 105 6.23 -9.47 -4.18
CA GLY A 105 4.87 -9.14 -4.64
C GLY A 105 4.58 -7.65 -4.59
N TYR A 106 3.44 -7.29 -4.00
CA TYR A 106 2.92 -5.93 -4.00
C TYR A 106 2.66 -5.44 -2.57
N THR A 107 3.48 -4.51 -2.11
CA THR A 107 3.39 -3.91 -0.78
C THR A 107 3.76 -2.43 -0.86
N VAL A 108 3.01 -1.58 -0.17
CA VAL A 108 3.28 -0.14 -0.02
C VAL A 108 3.22 0.19 1.47
N ARG A 109 4.38 0.53 2.06
CA ARG A 109 4.52 0.91 3.47
C ARG A 109 5.54 2.04 3.69
N PRO A 110 5.28 3.24 3.14
CA PRO A 110 6.26 4.32 3.13
C PRO A 110 6.61 4.83 4.53
N CYS A 111 5.76 4.56 5.52
CA CYS A 111 5.93 5.00 6.91
C CYS A 111 6.58 3.95 7.84
N ILE A 112 7.23 2.91 7.29
CA ILE A 112 7.89 1.87 8.09
C ILE A 112 9.05 2.38 8.95
N GLY A 113 9.63 3.54 8.62
CA GLY A 113 10.74 4.15 9.37
C GLY A 113 12.13 3.61 9.02
N ASN A 114 12.25 2.82 7.95
CA ASN A 114 13.51 2.30 7.42
C ASN A 114 13.45 2.20 5.88
N GLN A 115 14.45 1.58 5.26
CA GLN A 115 14.59 1.41 3.80
C GLN A 115 13.70 0.31 3.17
N ASN A 116 12.88 -0.41 3.94
CA ASN A 116 12.02 -1.50 3.47
C ASN A 116 10.59 -1.03 3.18
N TRP A 117 10.47 0.04 2.39
CA TRP A 117 9.24 0.78 2.12
C TRP A 117 8.18 0.04 1.28
N GLY A 118 8.47 -1.20 0.85
CA GLY A 118 7.61 -2.01 0.01
C GLY A 118 8.24 -2.31 -1.35
N GLY A 119 7.41 -2.63 -2.32
CA GLY A 119 7.80 -3.00 -3.68
C GLY A 119 6.59 -3.42 -4.51
N ILE A 120 6.68 -3.22 -5.81
CA ILE A 120 5.69 -3.64 -6.80
C ILE A 120 6.32 -4.71 -7.68
N ASN A 121 5.67 -5.87 -7.79
CA ASN A 121 6.10 -6.99 -8.61
C ASN A 121 7.57 -7.41 -8.39
N GLY A 122 7.98 -7.49 -7.12
CA GLY A 122 9.36 -7.77 -6.75
C GLY A 122 9.54 -7.84 -5.23
N THR A 123 10.79 -7.84 -4.76
CA THR A 123 11.08 -7.86 -3.32
C THR A 123 10.48 -6.63 -2.63
N THR A 124 9.92 -6.82 -1.43
CA THR A 124 9.29 -5.73 -0.64
C THR A 124 10.20 -5.21 0.49
N CYS A 125 11.38 -5.83 0.64
CA CYS A 125 12.48 -5.40 1.48
C CYS A 125 13.75 -5.29 0.62
N GLY A 126 14.56 -4.26 0.84
CA GLY A 126 15.71 -3.96 -0.03
C GLY A 126 15.31 -3.80 -1.50
N SER A 127 14.10 -3.30 -1.78
CA SER A 127 13.59 -3.23 -3.15
C SER A 127 14.40 -2.28 -4.02
N ALA A 128 14.47 -2.57 -5.32
CA ALA A 128 15.15 -1.71 -6.30
C ALA A 128 14.45 -0.36 -6.45
N ASN A 129 15.15 0.62 -7.05
CA ASN A 129 14.57 1.92 -7.39
C ASN A 129 13.31 1.74 -8.21
N GLN A 130 12.20 2.34 -7.77
CA GLN A 130 10.95 2.26 -8.51
C GLN A 130 9.98 3.37 -8.13
N THR A 131 9.05 3.65 -9.02
CA THR A 131 7.85 4.42 -8.70
C THR A 131 6.75 3.45 -8.29
N MET A 132 6.07 3.71 -7.18
CA MET A 132 4.90 2.96 -6.73
C MET A 132 3.67 3.85 -6.79
N THR A 133 2.54 3.27 -7.18
CA THR A 133 1.26 3.97 -7.34
C THR A 133 0.13 3.14 -6.75
N VAL A 134 -0.72 3.79 -5.95
CA VAL A 134 -1.96 3.24 -5.39
C VAL A 134 -3.12 4.12 -5.85
N ILE A 135 -4.21 3.51 -6.33
CA ILE A 135 -5.37 4.23 -6.84
C ILE A 135 -6.64 3.63 -6.24
N PHE A 136 -7.47 4.47 -5.65
CA PHE A 136 -8.87 4.13 -5.31
C PHE A 136 -9.82 4.89 -6.25
N GLN A 137 -10.86 4.21 -6.72
CA GLN A 137 -11.91 4.80 -7.58
C GLN A 137 -13.27 4.76 -6.92
#